data_AF-A0A8C0Q9Q3-F1
#
_entry.id   AF-A0A8C0Q9Q3-F1
#
_cell.length_a   1.000
_cell.length_b   1.000
_cell.length_c   1.000
_cell.angle_alpha   90.00
_cell.angle_beta   90.00
_cell.angle_gamma   90.00
#
_symmetry.space_group_name_H-M   'P 1'
#
loop_
_entity.id
_entity.type
_entity.pdbx_description
1 polymer ?
#
loop_
_entity_poly.entity_id
_entity_poly.type
_entity_poly.pdbx_seq_one_letter_code
_entity_poly.pdbx_strand_id
1 'polypeptide(L)'
;MAASIAGACGAAAGLCRGFRAAGALLPAPASIAWREWSGARKLGRRSRGPGWREASLEVGGGPRGTAGWGRGQGAAGARGELCDACRPLPAGARVGPGRPQSTGPSEPGAFKPPPKPVIVDRRRAPREERRFLSPEFIPPRGRTNPLKFQIERKDMLERRKILHIPEFYVGSILRVTTADLYANGKASQFLGICIQRSGAGLGATFILRNTIEGQGVEICFELYNPRIQEIQVIKLEKRLDDSLLYLRDALPEYSTFDMNMKPVAHEPSHEVPVNQLKVKMKPKPWSKRWERPKFNIKGIRFDLCLTEEKMKEAQKWSQPWLEFDMMRTYDTSKIEAAIWDEIEASKKS
;
A
#
# COMPACT_ATOMS: atom_id res chain seq x y z
N MET A 1 47.98 -62.86 -9.66
CA MET A 1 48.14 -61.75 -10.62
C MET A 1 47.23 -62.05 -11.80
N ALA A 2 46.10 -61.35 -11.88
CA ALA A 2 45.06 -61.62 -12.88
C ALA A 2 45.05 -60.51 -13.94
N ALA A 3 44.75 -60.94 -15.15
CA ALA A 3 44.98 -60.30 -16.43
C ALA A 3 44.06 -59.10 -16.75
N SER A 4 44.49 -58.25 -17.68
CA SER A 4 43.57 -57.63 -18.64
C SER A 4 44.33 -57.28 -19.92
N ILE A 5 43.90 -57.91 -21.01
CA ILE A 5 44.41 -57.75 -22.37
C ILE A 5 43.50 -56.76 -23.10
N ALA A 6 44.13 -55.95 -23.95
CA ALA A 6 43.57 -54.91 -24.79
C ALA A 6 42.59 -55.39 -25.86
N GLY A 7 41.85 -54.44 -26.45
CA GLY A 7 41.82 -54.39 -27.92
C GLY A 7 40.47 -54.13 -28.60
N ALA A 8 40.44 -52.97 -29.26
CA ALA A 8 40.00 -52.77 -30.65
C ALA A 8 38.55 -52.38 -30.99
N CYS A 9 38.46 -51.23 -31.68
CA CYS A 9 37.42 -50.79 -32.60
C CYS A 9 37.32 -51.69 -33.86
N GLY A 10 36.13 -51.72 -34.47
CA GLY A 10 35.98 -52.11 -35.88
C GLY A 10 34.53 -52.36 -36.32
N ALA A 11 34.10 -51.66 -37.36
CA ALA A 11 32.73 -51.51 -37.88
C ALA A 11 32.02 -52.77 -38.44
N ALA A 12 30.68 -52.71 -38.54
CA ALA A 12 29.89 -53.25 -39.67
C ALA A 12 28.43 -52.76 -39.64
N ALA A 13 27.81 -52.74 -40.82
CA ALA A 13 26.64 -51.94 -41.21
C ALA A 13 25.28 -52.67 -41.19
N GLY A 14 24.21 -51.86 -41.23
CA GLY A 14 23.03 -52.11 -42.07
C GLY A 14 21.74 -52.59 -41.38
N LEU A 15 20.66 -51.82 -41.50
CA LEU A 15 19.38 -52.20 -42.16
C LEU A 15 18.26 -51.18 -41.91
N CYS A 16 17.64 -50.75 -43.00
CA CYS A 16 16.47 -49.87 -43.06
C CYS A 16 15.21 -50.53 -42.47
N ARG A 17 14.34 -49.74 -41.82
CA ARG A 17 12.87 -49.84 -41.89
C ARG A 17 12.25 -48.58 -41.29
N GLY A 18 11.53 -47.82 -42.11
CA GLY A 18 10.83 -46.61 -41.68
C GLY A 18 9.56 -46.92 -40.89
N PHE A 19 9.11 -45.96 -40.07
CA PHE A 19 7.71 -45.86 -39.66
C PHE A 19 7.31 -44.41 -39.38
N ARG A 20 6.22 -44.04 -40.06
CA ARG A 20 5.32 -42.88 -40.01
C ARG A 20 5.49 -41.82 -38.91
N ALA A 21 5.59 -40.58 -39.36
CA ALA A 21 5.16 -39.40 -38.63
C ALA A 21 3.64 -39.43 -38.38
N ALA A 22 3.23 -39.30 -37.11
CA ALA A 22 1.88 -38.97 -36.72
C ALA A 22 1.91 -37.58 -36.05
N GLY A 23 1.53 -36.57 -36.81
CA GLY A 23 1.19 -35.26 -36.27
C GLY A 23 -0.16 -35.34 -35.58
N ALA A 24 -0.16 -35.31 -34.24
CA ALA A 24 -1.38 -35.10 -33.47
C ALA A 24 -1.48 -33.61 -33.11
N LEU A 25 -2.35 -32.91 -33.84
CA LEU A 25 -2.89 -31.62 -33.47
C LEU A 25 -3.65 -31.77 -32.15
N LEU A 26 -3.12 -31.21 -31.07
CA LEU A 26 -3.86 -31.00 -29.83
C LEU A 26 -4.66 -29.70 -29.95
N PRO A 27 -5.98 -29.72 -29.71
CA PRO A 27 -6.80 -28.50 -29.74
C PRO A 27 -6.54 -27.64 -28.50
N ALA A 28 -6.50 -26.33 -28.72
CA ALA A 28 -6.48 -25.31 -27.68
C ALA A 28 -7.76 -25.34 -26.82
N PRO A 29 -7.68 -25.19 -25.49
CA PRO A 29 -8.86 -24.91 -24.69
C PRO A 29 -9.19 -23.41 -24.74
N ALA A 30 -10.28 -23.10 -25.44
CA ALA A 30 -10.96 -21.83 -25.36
C ALA A 30 -11.67 -21.68 -23.99
N SER A 31 -11.53 -20.48 -23.43
CA SER A 31 -12.62 -19.69 -22.83
C SER A 31 -13.41 -20.27 -21.65
N ILE A 32 -12.99 -19.84 -20.46
CA ILE A 32 -13.80 -19.22 -19.39
C ILE A 32 -15.31 -19.46 -19.53
N ALA A 33 -15.82 -20.50 -18.86
CA ALA A 33 -17.23 -20.67 -18.55
C ALA A 33 -17.46 -20.32 -17.08
N TRP A 34 -18.27 -19.29 -16.85
CA TRP A 34 -18.84 -18.95 -15.54
C TRP A 34 -19.66 -20.14 -15.02
N ARG A 35 -19.35 -20.63 -13.82
CA ARG A 35 -20.24 -21.57 -13.09
C ARG A 35 -20.98 -20.82 -12.00
N GLU A 36 -22.25 -20.55 -12.29
CA GLU A 36 -23.27 -20.27 -11.28
C GLU A 36 -23.38 -21.44 -10.29
N TRP A 37 -23.46 -21.09 -9.02
CA TRP A 37 -23.78 -22.00 -7.93
C TRP A 37 -25.30 -22.13 -7.83
N SER A 38 -25.86 -23.17 -8.45
CA SER A 38 -27.26 -23.58 -8.26
C SER A 38 -27.32 -24.72 -7.24
N GLY A 39 -27.39 -24.36 -5.96
CA GLY A 39 -27.66 -25.30 -4.87
C GLY A 39 -29.14 -25.63 -4.78
N ALA A 40 -29.56 -26.71 -5.44
CA ALA A 40 -30.89 -27.30 -5.27
C ALA A 40 -30.91 -28.15 -3.98
N ARG A 41 -31.62 -27.69 -2.95
CA ARG A 41 -32.03 -28.50 -1.79
C ARG A 41 -33.56 -28.49 -1.71
N LYS A 42 -34.17 -29.61 -2.10
CA LYS A 42 -35.61 -29.89 -1.94
C LYS A 42 -35.89 -30.20 -0.47
N LEU A 43 -36.73 -29.40 0.18
CA LEU A 43 -37.59 -29.83 1.27
C LEU A 43 -38.97 -29.20 1.03
N GLY A 44 -39.98 -30.06 0.95
CA GLY A 44 -41.33 -29.70 0.55
C GLY A 44 -42.28 -29.44 1.72
N ARG A 45 -43.37 -28.73 1.36
CA ARG A 45 -44.70 -28.55 2.00
C ARG A 45 -44.73 -27.75 3.31
N ARG A 46 -45.21 -26.50 3.29
CA ARG A 46 -46.61 -25.99 3.18
C ARG A 46 -47.50 -26.35 4.38
N SER A 47 -47.78 -25.34 5.21
CA SER A 47 -49.10 -25.08 5.80
C SER A 47 -49.36 -23.55 5.79
N ARG A 48 -50.63 -23.18 5.58
CA ARG A 48 -51.12 -21.85 5.24
C ARG A 48 -51.64 -21.06 6.47
N GLY A 49 -51.32 -19.76 6.51
CA GLY A 49 -52.18 -18.61 6.91
C GLY A 49 -52.41 -18.31 8.39
N PRO A 50 -53.04 -17.15 8.75
CA PRO A 50 -53.34 -15.91 7.98
C PRO A 50 -52.54 -14.70 8.54
N GLY A 51 -52.24 -13.63 7.78
CA GLY A 51 -53.16 -12.56 7.39
C GLY A 51 -53.11 -11.38 8.38
N TRP A 52 -52.29 -10.36 8.09
CA TRP A 52 -52.38 -9.04 8.73
C TRP A 52 -52.52 -7.97 7.65
N ARG A 53 -53.59 -7.20 7.79
CA ARG A 53 -54.10 -6.21 6.83
C ARG A 53 -53.30 -4.91 6.90
N GLU A 54 -53.23 -4.26 5.75
CA GLU A 54 -53.00 -2.84 5.58
C GLU A 54 -53.95 -2.00 6.45
N ALA A 55 -53.39 -0.97 7.06
CA ALA A 55 -54.14 0.19 7.53
C ALA A 55 -53.51 1.43 6.90
N SER A 56 -54.13 1.89 5.82
CA SER A 56 -54.06 3.27 5.36
C SER A 56 -54.92 4.13 6.27
N LEU A 57 -54.39 5.29 6.70
CA LEU A 57 -55.22 6.38 7.20
C LEU A 57 -54.58 7.71 6.78
N GLU A 58 -55.39 8.46 6.04
CA GLU A 58 -55.14 9.77 5.49
C GLU A 58 -55.42 10.90 6.50
N VAL A 59 -54.58 11.95 6.39
CA VAL A 59 -54.90 13.39 6.40
C VAL A 59 -55.33 14.10 7.70
N GLY A 60 -54.48 15.10 8.04
CA GLY A 60 -54.78 16.36 8.75
C GLY A 60 -53.46 16.95 9.26
N GLY A 61 -53.00 18.18 9.01
CA GLY A 61 -53.58 19.37 8.40
C GLY A 61 -52.96 20.63 9.07
N GLY A 62 -51.84 21.15 8.55
CA GLY A 62 -51.34 22.55 8.68
C GLY A 62 -50.48 22.94 9.89
N PRO A 63 -49.85 24.14 9.92
CA PRO A 63 -49.47 25.01 8.80
C PRO A 63 -47.95 25.34 8.74
N ARG A 64 -47.55 25.89 7.58
CA ARG A 64 -46.19 26.32 7.22
C ARG A 64 -45.92 27.72 7.77
N GLY A 65 -44.80 27.88 8.47
CA GLY A 65 -44.21 29.19 8.78
C GLY A 65 -43.28 29.63 7.65
N THR A 66 -43.76 30.51 6.79
CA THR A 66 -42.95 31.32 5.87
C THR A 66 -42.48 32.57 6.61
N ALA A 67 -41.17 32.81 6.68
CA ALA A 67 -40.62 34.13 6.95
C ALA A 67 -39.52 34.40 5.94
N GLY A 68 -39.84 35.26 4.98
CA GLY A 68 -38.87 35.93 4.15
C GLY A 68 -39.04 37.44 4.24
N TRP A 69 -38.01 38.11 3.74
CA TRP A 69 -37.93 39.51 3.33
C TRP A 69 -37.51 40.53 4.39
N GLY A 70 -36.46 41.27 4.04
CA GLY A 70 -36.02 42.47 4.75
C GLY A 70 -34.72 43.06 4.21
N ARG A 71 -34.65 43.30 2.89
CA ARG A 71 -33.61 44.11 2.24
C ARG A 71 -34.01 45.57 2.43
N GLY A 72 -33.17 46.40 3.05
CA GLY A 72 -33.41 47.84 3.22
C GLY A 72 -32.16 48.66 2.94
N GLN A 73 -32.21 49.44 1.86
CA GLN A 73 -31.22 50.45 1.47
C GLN A 73 -31.56 51.79 2.14
N GLY A 74 -30.53 52.59 2.42
CA GLY A 74 -30.48 53.97 1.96
C GLY A 74 -30.77 55.11 2.96
N ALA A 75 -29.84 56.07 2.94
CA ALA A 75 -29.98 57.51 3.21
C ALA A 75 -30.02 57.97 4.68
N ALA A 76 -29.63 59.19 5.07
CA ALA A 76 -28.74 60.26 4.57
C ALA A 76 -28.86 61.38 5.63
N GLY A 77 -27.75 62.06 5.97
CA GLY A 77 -27.75 63.36 6.66
C GLY A 77 -28.16 63.35 8.14
N ALA A 78 -27.85 64.34 8.98
CA ALA A 78 -27.03 65.54 8.90
C ALA A 78 -26.99 66.16 10.32
N ARG A 79 -25.95 66.96 10.62
CA ARG A 79 -25.88 68.08 11.62
C ARG A 79 -25.98 67.72 13.12
N GLY A 80 -24.95 68.04 13.91
CA GLY A 80 -24.73 69.31 14.66
C GLY A 80 -24.82 68.95 16.16
N GLU A 81 -24.08 69.44 17.16
CA GLU A 81 -23.36 70.67 17.52
C GLU A 81 -22.25 70.29 18.54
N LEU A 82 -21.01 70.81 18.56
CA LEU A 82 -20.47 72.17 18.86
C LEU A 82 -20.23 72.45 20.37
N CYS A 83 -18.95 72.60 20.75
CA CYS A 83 -18.38 73.59 21.71
C CYS A 83 -16.86 73.34 21.82
N ASP A 84 -15.98 74.12 21.19
CA ASP A 84 -15.47 75.48 21.48
C ASP A 84 -14.56 75.62 22.72
N ALA A 85 -13.27 75.88 22.44
CA ALA A 85 -12.41 76.72 23.25
C ALA A 85 -11.39 77.46 22.34
N CYS A 86 -11.73 78.71 22.00
CA CYS A 86 -10.92 79.94 21.96
C CYS A 86 -9.39 79.85 22.10
N ARG A 87 -8.51 80.65 21.47
CA ARG A 87 -8.47 81.72 20.43
C ARG A 87 -6.95 82.16 20.33
N PRO A 88 -6.49 83.14 19.52
CA PRO A 88 -5.35 82.95 18.61
C PRO A 88 -4.20 83.99 18.74
N LEU A 89 -3.23 83.93 17.80
CA LEU A 89 -2.57 85.01 17.01
C LEU A 89 -1.03 84.86 16.94
N PRO A 90 -0.33 85.43 15.92
CA PRO A 90 -0.63 85.40 14.49
C PRO A 90 0.60 85.09 13.60
N ALA A 91 0.32 85.08 12.30
CA ALA A 91 1.12 84.74 11.14
C ALA A 91 2.54 85.34 11.01
N GLY A 92 3.39 84.55 10.36
CA GLY A 92 4.45 85.06 9.50
C GLY A 92 5.58 84.07 9.27
N ALA A 93 5.60 83.37 8.13
CA ALA A 93 6.82 83.17 7.32
C ALA A 93 6.56 82.29 6.10
N ARG A 94 7.35 82.59 5.07
CA ARG A 94 7.24 82.17 3.67
C ARG A 94 7.63 80.70 3.45
N VAL A 95 7.03 80.13 2.40
CA VAL A 95 7.36 78.84 1.79
C VAL A 95 8.81 78.81 1.32
N GLY A 96 9.56 77.80 1.78
CA GLY A 96 10.86 77.38 1.25
C GLY A 96 10.75 75.99 0.59
N PRO A 97 11.67 75.63 -0.33
CA PRO A 97 11.45 74.58 -1.32
C PRO A 97 11.41 73.19 -0.69
N GLY A 98 10.38 72.42 -1.08
CA GLY A 98 10.16 71.06 -0.65
C GLY A 98 11.32 70.14 -1.02
N ARG A 99 11.75 69.37 -0.02
CA ARG A 99 12.67 68.22 -0.14
C ARG A 99 12.13 67.27 -1.23
N PRO A 100 12.97 66.74 -2.14
CA PRO A 100 12.50 65.82 -3.17
C PRO A 100 11.83 64.61 -2.50
N GLN A 101 10.58 64.34 -2.88
CA GLN A 101 9.91 63.10 -2.51
C GLN A 101 10.71 61.96 -3.10
N SER A 102 11.24 61.08 -2.24
CA SER A 102 11.81 59.82 -2.67
C SER A 102 10.72 59.07 -3.43
N THR A 103 10.92 58.88 -4.73
CA THR A 103 10.19 57.88 -5.52
C THR A 103 10.43 56.53 -4.84
N GLY A 104 9.44 56.07 -4.08
CA GLY A 104 9.48 54.76 -3.43
C GLY A 104 9.64 53.68 -4.50
N PRO A 105 10.52 52.69 -4.31
CA PRO A 105 10.62 51.59 -5.25
C PRO A 105 9.48 50.59 -5.00
N SER A 106 8.76 50.31 -6.07
CA SER A 106 8.04 49.07 -6.42
C SER A 106 6.96 48.54 -5.47
N GLU A 107 5.81 48.25 -6.08
CA GLU A 107 4.69 47.42 -5.61
C GLU A 107 5.10 46.32 -4.60
N PRO A 108 4.31 46.07 -3.53
CA PRO A 108 4.62 45.01 -2.57
C PRO A 108 4.69 43.67 -3.30
N GLY A 109 5.91 43.17 -3.49
CA GLY A 109 6.16 41.91 -4.19
C GLY A 109 5.30 40.79 -3.61
N ALA A 110 4.61 40.07 -4.49
CA ALA A 110 3.72 38.96 -4.13
C ALA A 110 4.43 37.99 -3.16
N PHE A 111 3.72 37.60 -2.09
CA PHE A 111 4.22 36.67 -1.08
C PHE A 111 4.78 35.40 -1.75
N LYS A 112 6.10 35.19 -1.64
CA LYS A 112 6.74 33.95 -2.07
C LYS A 112 6.64 32.95 -0.92
N PRO A 113 6.01 31.78 -1.12
CA PRO A 113 5.91 30.79 -0.05
C PRO A 113 7.31 30.36 0.39
N PRO A 114 7.58 30.26 1.71
CA PRO A 114 8.89 29.89 2.21
C PRO A 114 9.25 28.46 1.79
N PRO A 115 10.54 28.17 1.51
CA PRO A 115 10.98 26.81 1.32
C PRO A 115 10.77 26.00 2.60
N LYS A 116 10.50 24.69 2.46
CA LYS A 116 10.37 23.80 3.61
C LYS A 116 11.68 23.80 4.41
N PRO A 117 11.67 24.04 5.72
CA PRO A 117 12.89 24.03 6.52
C PRO A 117 13.45 22.60 6.60
N VAL A 118 14.74 22.44 6.32
CA VAL A 118 15.45 21.18 6.57
C VAL A 118 15.99 21.21 7.99
N ILE A 119 15.36 20.44 8.89
CA ILE A 119 15.72 20.42 10.31
C ILE A 119 16.68 19.26 10.55
N VAL A 120 17.97 19.57 10.73
CA VAL A 120 18.99 18.57 11.11
C VAL A 120 19.43 18.85 12.54
N ASP A 121 19.07 17.97 13.47
CA ASP A 121 19.50 18.07 14.87
C ASP A 121 20.94 17.56 15.02
N ARG A 122 21.92 18.46 14.89
CA ARG A 122 23.35 18.16 15.06
C ARG A 122 23.77 17.90 16.51
N ARG A 123 22.86 18.08 17.49
CA ARG A 123 23.17 17.85 18.92
C ARG A 123 23.13 16.37 19.28
N ARG A 124 22.39 15.57 18.52
CA ARG A 124 22.32 14.12 18.69
C ARG A 124 23.51 13.47 18.01
N ALA A 125 24.04 12.41 18.60
CA ALA A 125 25.08 11.60 17.97
C ALA A 125 24.62 11.22 16.54
N PRO A 126 25.53 11.26 15.54
CA PRO A 126 25.20 10.85 14.18
C PRO A 126 24.67 9.42 14.24
N ARG A 127 23.39 9.26 13.87
CA ARG A 127 22.76 7.95 13.82
C ARG A 127 23.36 7.17 12.66
N GLU A 128 23.57 5.87 12.87
CA GLU A 128 24.05 4.98 11.82
C GLU A 128 23.12 5.08 10.61
N GLU A 129 23.67 5.40 9.45
CA GLU A 129 22.91 5.44 8.19
C GLU A 129 22.51 4.01 7.82
N ARG A 130 21.27 3.64 8.14
CA ARG A 130 20.73 2.33 7.79
C ARG A 130 20.52 2.24 6.29
N ARG A 131 21.18 1.26 5.66
CA ARG A 131 20.92 0.89 4.27
C ARG A 131 19.70 -0.03 4.20
N PHE A 132 18.75 0.27 3.32
CA PHE A 132 17.60 -0.58 3.05
C PHE A 132 17.76 -1.30 1.71
N LEU A 133 17.81 -2.63 1.75
CA LEU A 133 17.70 -3.47 0.56
C LEU A 133 16.27 -4.00 0.46
N SER A 134 15.68 -3.86 -0.71
CA SER A 134 14.32 -4.34 -0.93
C SER A 134 14.29 -5.86 -1.08
N PRO A 135 13.32 -6.58 -0.47
CA PRO A 135 13.33 -8.05 -0.40
C PRO A 135 13.41 -8.79 -1.75
N GLU A 136 12.86 -8.23 -2.82
CA GLU A 136 12.83 -8.87 -4.14
C GLU A 136 14.19 -8.96 -4.84
N PHE A 137 15.20 -8.22 -4.38
CA PHE A 137 16.57 -8.36 -4.88
C PHE A 137 17.26 -9.63 -4.37
N ILE A 138 16.82 -10.13 -3.21
CA ILE A 138 17.39 -11.33 -2.58
C ILE A 138 16.84 -12.55 -3.34
N PRO A 139 17.70 -13.31 -4.04
CA PRO A 139 17.24 -14.49 -4.77
C PRO A 139 16.77 -15.58 -3.79
N PRO A 140 15.77 -16.39 -4.17
CA PRO A 140 15.39 -17.54 -3.36
C PRO A 140 16.50 -18.60 -3.37
N ARG A 141 16.61 -19.38 -2.28
CA ARG A 141 17.51 -20.53 -2.20
C ARG A 141 17.18 -21.52 -3.33
N GLY A 142 18.13 -21.75 -4.23
CA GLY A 142 17.96 -22.61 -5.40
C GLY A 142 19.28 -22.85 -6.14
N ARG A 143 19.24 -23.64 -7.22
CA ARG A 143 20.40 -23.99 -8.06
C ARG A 143 20.43 -23.23 -9.39
N THR A 144 19.67 -22.15 -9.50
CA THR A 144 19.59 -21.33 -10.70
C THR A 144 20.92 -20.62 -10.94
N ASN A 145 21.30 -20.49 -12.22
CA ASN A 145 22.54 -19.82 -12.59
C ASN A 145 22.53 -18.35 -12.13
N PRO A 146 23.57 -17.87 -11.41
CA PRO A 146 23.69 -16.48 -10.95
C PRO A 146 23.53 -15.42 -12.06
N LEU A 147 23.95 -15.74 -13.29
CA LEU A 147 23.81 -14.85 -14.45
C LEU A 147 22.35 -14.40 -14.66
N LYS A 148 21.38 -15.30 -14.43
CA LYS A 148 19.95 -14.98 -14.55
C LYS A 148 19.57 -13.85 -13.59
N PHE A 149 20.04 -13.91 -12.35
CA PHE A 149 19.75 -12.90 -11.34
C PHE A 149 20.45 -11.58 -11.65
N GLN A 150 21.66 -11.61 -12.20
CA GLN A 150 22.37 -10.39 -12.61
C GLN A 150 21.63 -9.64 -13.73
N ILE A 151 21.18 -10.37 -14.76
CA ILE A 151 20.38 -9.79 -15.86
C ILE A 151 19.06 -9.24 -15.32
N GLU A 152 18.35 -10.02 -14.50
CA GLU A 152 17.10 -9.59 -13.88
C GLU A 152 17.28 -8.35 -13.00
N ARG A 153 18.39 -8.26 -12.24
CA ARG A 153 18.72 -7.09 -11.43
C ARG A 153 19.03 -5.87 -12.28
N LYS A 154 19.75 -6.03 -13.38
CA LYS A 154 20.02 -4.94 -14.33
C LYS A 154 18.71 -4.34 -14.84
N ASP A 155 17.79 -5.18 -15.31
CA ASP A 155 16.48 -4.74 -15.82
C ASP A 155 15.64 -4.05 -14.72
N MET A 156 15.66 -4.59 -13.49
CA MET A 156 14.99 -3.98 -12.34
C MET A 156 15.55 -2.58 -12.02
N LEU A 157 16.87 -2.41 -12.07
CA LEU A 157 17.52 -1.12 -11.79
C LEU A 157 17.22 -0.10 -12.89
N GLU A 158 17.23 -0.51 -14.16
CA GLU A 158 16.81 0.33 -15.28
C GLU A 158 15.36 0.80 -15.12
N ARG A 159 14.45 -0.10 -14.73
CA ARG A 159 13.05 0.29 -14.46
C ARG A 159 12.93 1.28 -13.29
N ARG A 160 13.74 1.13 -12.23
CA ARG A 160 13.76 2.05 -11.08
C ARG A 160 14.32 3.44 -11.39
N LYS A 161 15.11 3.59 -12.45
CA LYS A 161 15.55 4.91 -12.94
C LYS A 161 14.36 5.71 -13.49
N ILE A 162 13.35 5.03 -14.03
CA ILE A 162 12.13 5.64 -14.60
C ILE A 162 11.03 5.78 -13.52
N LEU A 163 10.79 4.71 -12.75
CA LEU A 163 9.77 4.68 -11.70
C LEU A 163 10.43 4.72 -10.32
N HIS A 164 10.17 5.77 -9.54
CA HIS A 164 10.63 5.82 -8.16
C HIS A 164 9.85 4.82 -7.28
N ILE A 165 10.54 3.77 -6.82
CA ILE A 165 9.98 2.79 -5.88
C ILE A 165 10.48 3.13 -4.47
N PRO A 166 9.60 3.61 -3.57
CA PRO A 166 9.99 3.97 -2.21
C PRO A 166 10.20 2.74 -1.31
N GLU A 167 10.85 2.95 -0.16
CA GLU A 167 10.92 1.96 0.90
C GLU A 167 9.55 1.81 1.58
N PHE A 168 9.09 0.56 1.71
CA PHE A 168 7.89 0.24 2.48
C PHE A 168 7.94 -1.19 3.02
N TYR A 169 7.18 -1.45 4.07
CA TYR A 169 7.11 -2.74 4.73
C TYR A 169 5.67 -3.26 4.77
N VAL A 170 5.52 -4.51 5.19
CA VAL A 170 4.20 -5.05 5.49
C VAL A 170 3.62 -4.29 6.69
N GLY A 171 2.39 -3.80 6.52
CA GLY A 171 1.73 -2.90 7.45
C GLY A 171 1.78 -1.42 7.07
N SER A 172 2.62 -1.02 6.11
CA SER A 172 2.62 0.34 5.60
C SER A 172 1.38 0.63 4.74
N ILE A 173 0.92 1.88 4.75
CA ILE A 173 -0.21 2.34 3.93
C ILE A 173 0.34 2.98 2.66
N LEU A 174 -0.09 2.46 1.52
CA LEU A 174 0.35 2.90 0.20
C LEU A 174 -0.83 3.43 -0.62
N ARG A 175 -0.53 4.38 -1.49
CA ARG A 175 -1.40 4.81 -2.58
C ARG A 175 -0.67 4.50 -3.89
N VAL A 176 -1.31 3.70 -4.74
CA VAL A 176 -0.76 3.31 -6.04
C VAL A 176 -1.64 3.89 -7.13
N THR A 177 -1.01 4.58 -8.08
CA THR A 177 -1.65 5.11 -9.28
C THR A 177 -1.25 4.24 -10.46
N THR A 178 -2.23 3.63 -11.12
CA THR A 178 -2.04 2.78 -12.31
C THR A 178 -2.76 3.34 -13.52
N ALA A 179 -2.21 3.10 -14.71
CA ALA A 179 -2.88 3.36 -15.97
C ALA A 179 -3.85 2.23 -16.29
N ASP A 180 -5.13 2.56 -16.44
CA ASP A 180 -6.19 1.63 -16.81
C ASP A 180 -7.01 2.22 -17.96
N LEU A 181 -7.15 1.46 -19.05
CA LEU A 181 -7.83 1.91 -20.27
C LEU A 181 -9.33 2.13 -20.08
N TYR A 182 -9.95 1.37 -19.17
CA TYR A 182 -11.40 1.39 -18.95
C TYR A 182 -11.83 2.33 -17.82
N ALA A 183 -10.89 2.96 -17.12
CA ALA A 183 -11.19 3.91 -16.05
C ALA A 183 -11.55 5.29 -16.60
N ASN A 184 -12.44 5.99 -15.89
CA ASN A 184 -12.88 7.36 -16.19
C ASN A 184 -11.72 8.34 -15.93
N GLY A 185 -10.80 8.49 -16.89
CA GLY A 185 -9.59 9.31 -16.75
C GLY A 185 -8.29 8.56 -17.06
N LYS A 186 -8.35 7.32 -17.55
CA LYS A 186 -7.21 6.47 -17.92
C LYS A 186 -6.24 6.12 -16.78
N ALA A 187 -6.48 6.64 -15.58
CA ALA A 187 -5.72 6.39 -14.37
C ALA A 187 -6.67 5.95 -13.25
N SER A 188 -6.26 4.91 -12.54
CA SER A 188 -6.94 4.38 -11.36
C SER A 188 -6.05 4.57 -10.15
N GLN A 189 -6.64 4.97 -9.02
CA GLN A 189 -5.92 5.14 -7.77
C GLN A 189 -6.51 4.21 -6.71
N PHE A 190 -5.63 3.50 -6.01
CA PHE A 190 -6.03 2.65 -4.91
C PHE A 190 -5.16 2.93 -3.68
N LEU A 191 -5.81 3.13 -2.54
CA LEU A 191 -5.16 3.28 -1.24
C LEU A 191 -5.49 2.06 -0.39
N GLY A 192 -4.47 1.51 0.27
CA GLY A 192 -4.67 0.40 1.20
C GLY A 192 -3.42 0.04 1.98
N ILE A 193 -3.58 -0.85 2.96
CA ILE A 193 -2.48 -1.41 3.73
C ILE A 193 -1.81 -2.54 2.96
N CYS A 194 -0.48 -2.57 2.94
CA CYS A 194 0.27 -3.71 2.40
C CYS A 194 0.19 -4.90 3.34
N ILE A 195 -0.48 -5.99 2.92
CA ILE A 195 -0.68 -7.18 3.75
C ILE A 195 0.39 -8.26 3.53
N GLN A 196 0.98 -8.30 2.33
CA GLN A 196 1.99 -9.27 1.96
C GLN A 196 2.83 -8.70 0.83
N ARG A 197 4.13 -9.00 0.87
CA ARG A 197 5.05 -8.86 -0.26
C ARG A 197 5.53 -10.26 -0.65
N SER A 198 5.52 -10.57 -1.93
CA SER A 198 5.85 -11.89 -2.46
C SER A 198 6.52 -11.80 -3.82
N GLY A 199 7.11 -12.91 -4.26
CA GLY A 199 7.87 -12.94 -5.51
C GLY A 199 9.30 -12.42 -5.33
N ALA A 200 10.11 -12.69 -6.34
CA ALA A 200 11.50 -12.26 -6.43
C ALA A 200 11.76 -11.74 -7.84
N GLY A 201 12.74 -10.85 -7.99
CA GLY A 201 13.09 -10.29 -9.27
C GLY A 201 11.97 -9.42 -9.88
N LEU A 202 11.77 -9.52 -11.20
CA LEU A 202 10.79 -8.70 -11.93
C LEU A 202 9.34 -9.02 -11.55
N GLY A 203 9.08 -10.26 -11.13
CA GLY A 203 7.76 -10.74 -10.71
C GLY A 203 7.38 -10.40 -9.27
N ALA A 204 8.03 -9.41 -8.65
CA ALA A 204 7.76 -8.99 -7.28
C ALA A 204 6.37 -8.34 -7.18
N THR A 205 5.56 -8.86 -6.28
CA THR A 205 4.16 -8.46 -6.06
C THR A 205 3.92 -8.04 -4.62
N PHE A 206 2.92 -7.19 -4.43
CA PHE A 206 2.41 -6.84 -3.12
C PHE A 206 0.90 -6.69 -3.16
N ILE A 207 0.25 -7.07 -2.09
CA ILE A 207 -1.22 -7.02 -1.98
C ILE A 207 -1.59 -5.84 -1.10
N LEU A 208 -2.43 -4.95 -1.64
CA LEU A 208 -3.07 -3.88 -0.88
C LEU A 208 -4.47 -4.29 -0.50
N ARG A 209 -4.84 -4.05 0.76
CA ARG A 209 -6.20 -4.28 1.29
C ARG A 209 -6.80 -2.98 1.78
N ASN A 210 -8.05 -2.72 1.42
CA ASN A 210 -8.86 -1.67 2.02
C ASN A 210 -10.33 -2.10 2.07
N THR A 211 -11.10 -1.54 3.00
CA THR A 211 -12.56 -1.71 3.05
C THR A 211 -13.21 -0.44 2.55
N ILE A 212 -13.84 -0.51 1.37
CA ILE A 212 -14.51 0.62 0.71
C ILE A 212 -16.00 0.33 0.74
N GLU A 213 -16.80 1.26 1.27
CA GLU A 213 -18.26 1.13 1.38
C GLU A 213 -18.72 -0.18 2.05
N GLY A 214 -17.96 -0.65 3.06
CA GLY A 214 -18.24 -1.89 3.78
C GLY A 214 -17.79 -3.17 3.06
N GLN A 215 -17.30 -3.08 1.83
CA GLN A 215 -16.78 -4.20 1.06
C GLN A 215 -15.24 -4.27 1.14
N GLY A 216 -14.71 -5.44 1.51
CA GLY A 216 -13.26 -5.67 1.52
C GLY A 216 -12.73 -5.87 0.10
N VAL A 217 -11.87 -4.96 -0.36
CA VAL A 217 -11.21 -5.00 -1.67
C VAL A 217 -9.72 -5.31 -1.47
N GLU A 218 -9.22 -6.26 -2.26
CA GLU A 218 -7.79 -6.57 -2.32
C GLU A 218 -7.33 -6.48 -3.77
N ILE A 219 -6.22 -5.78 -3.99
CA ILE A 219 -5.58 -5.67 -5.31
C ILE A 219 -4.13 -6.10 -5.17
N CYS A 220 -3.72 -7.04 -6.04
CA CYS A 220 -2.34 -7.45 -6.18
C CYS A 220 -1.66 -6.59 -7.25
N PHE A 221 -0.64 -5.84 -6.85
CA PHE A 221 0.17 -5.03 -7.76
C PHE A 221 1.53 -5.67 -7.96
N GLU A 222 2.05 -5.57 -9.18
CA GLU A 222 3.40 -5.96 -9.57
C GLU A 222 4.31 -4.73 -9.55
N LEU A 223 5.40 -4.74 -8.77
CA LEU A 223 6.26 -3.56 -8.56
C LEU A 223 6.82 -2.97 -9.85
N TYR A 224 7.18 -3.82 -10.81
CA TYR A 224 7.87 -3.41 -12.04
C TYR A 224 6.93 -3.25 -13.24
N ASN A 225 5.62 -3.35 -13.04
CA ASN A 225 4.66 -3.29 -14.14
C ASN A 225 4.71 -1.90 -14.83
N PRO A 226 4.73 -1.84 -16.16
CA PRO A 226 4.77 -0.57 -16.91
C PRO A 226 3.51 0.28 -16.72
N ARG A 227 2.39 -0.32 -16.32
CA ARG A 227 1.14 0.41 -16.04
C ARG A 227 1.19 1.23 -14.76
N ILE A 228 2.11 0.95 -13.83
CA ILE A 228 2.24 1.77 -12.62
C ILE A 228 2.87 3.12 -12.99
N GLN A 229 2.20 4.19 -12.58
CA GLN A 229 2.65 5.56 -12.77
C GLN A 229 3.39 6.06 -11.53
N GLU A 230 2.82 5.85 -10.34
CA GLU A 230 3.38 6.33 -9.07
C GLU A 230 3.03 5.38 -7.93
N ILE A 231 4.00 5.17 -7.03
CA ILE A 231 3.81 4.49 -5.76
C ILE A 231 4.12 5.49 -4.65
N GLN A 232 3.08 5.96 -3.96
CA GLN A 232 3.21 6.91 -2.86
C GLN A 232 3.06 6.19 -1.52
N VAL A 233 4.05 6.35 -0.63
CA VAL A 233 3.92 5.91 0.77
C VAL A 233 3.18 6.97 1.54
N ILE A 234 2.02 6.60 2.07
CA ILE A 234 1.20 7.50 2.87
C ILE A 234 1.61 7.44 4.33
N LYS A 235 1.80 6.22 4.85
CA LYS A 235 2.26 6.00 6.22
C LYS A 235 3.24 4.84 6.24
N LEU A 236 4.49 5.14 6.59
CA LEU A 236 5.53 4.14 6.77
C LEU A 236 5.45 3.58 8.19
N GLU A 237 5.05 2.32 8.32
CA GLU A 237 5.04 1.60 9.59
C GLU A 237 5.31 0.10 9.36
N LYS A 238 5.87 -0.54 10.38
CA LYS A 238 6.00 -1.99 10.47
C LYS A 238 4.95 -2.55 11.43
N ARG A 239 4.58 -3.81 11.25
CA ARG A 239 3.79 -4.59 12.22
C ARG A 239 4.66 -5.63 12.89
N LEU A 240 4.09 -6.33 13.87
CA LEU A 240 4.76 -7.43 14.57
C LEU A 240 4.97 -8.67 13.68
N ASP A 241 4.12 -8.80 12.66
CA ASP A 241 4.07 -9.95 11.77
C ASP A 241 4.52 -9.56 10.36
N ASP A 242 5.22 -10.48 9.69
CA ASP A 242 5.69 -10.28 8.31
C ASP A 242 4.56 -10.43 7.28
N SER A 243 3.41 -10.99 7.66
CA SER A 243 2.23 -11.10 6.79
C SER A 243 0.94 -10.85 7.57
N LEU A 244 0.07 -10.01 7.02
CA LEU A 244 -1.20 -9.58 7.62
C LEU A 244 -2.41 -10.25 6.95
N LEU A 245 -2.23 -11.46 6.43
CA LEU A 245 -3.30 -12.21 5.74
C LEU A 245 -4.51 -12.50 6.65
N TYR A 246 -4.31 -12.49 7.96
CA TYR A 246 -5.37 -12.67 8.95
C TYR A 246 -6.35 -11.49 9.02
N LEU A 247 -6.04 -10.34 8.41
CA LEU A 247 -6.97 -9.18 8.33
C LEU A 247 -8.26 -9.48 7.55
N ARG A 248 -8.30 -10.57 6.78
CA ARG A 248 -9.54 -11.06 6.14
C ARG A 248 -10.58 -11.54 7.14
N ASP A 249 -10.11 -12.19 8.20
CA ASP A 249 -10.91 -12.76 9.28
C ASP A 249 -11.02 -11.82 10.51
N ALA A 250 -10.33 -10.68 10.46
CA ALA A 250 -10.42 -9.64 11.48
C ALA A 250 -11.69 -8.79 11.34
N LEU A 251 -11.96 -7.97 12.37
CA LEU A 251 -12.99 -6.93 12.27
C LEU A 251 -12.64 -5.91 11.17
N PRO A 252 -13.63 -5.41 10.41
CA PRO A 252 -13.40 -4.46 9.32
C PRO A 252 -12.69 -3.17 9.75
N GLU A 253 -12.88 -2.74 10.99
CA GLU A 253 -12.25 -1.54 11.57
C GLU A 253 -10.73 -1.48 11.37
N TYR A 254 -10.06 -2.63 11.39
CA TYR A 254 -8.59 -2.70 11.22
C TYR A 254 -8.14 -2.67 9.76
N SER A 255 -9.06 -2.84 8.81
CA SER A 255 -8.78 -2.81 7.36
C SER A 255 -9.41 -1.62 6.64
N THR A 256 -10.22 -0.82 7.31
CA THR A 256 -10.83 0.39 6.76
C THR A 256 -9.87 1.57 6.88
N PHE A 257 -9.45 2.13 5.76
CA PHE A 257 -8.63 3.34 5.69
C PHE A 257 -9.29 4.37 4.78
N ASP A 258 -9.20 5.65 5.16
CA ASP A 258 -9.69 6.75 4.33
C ASP A 258 -8.83 6.90 3.06
N MET A 259 -9.47 6.87 1.90
CA MET A 259 -8.83 7.02 0.59
C MET A 259 -8.14 8.38 0.44
N ASN A 260 -8.66 9.41 1.11
CA ASN A 260 -8.21 10.79 1.00
C ASN A 260 -7.22 11.20 2.10
N MET A 261 -6.73 10.24 2.91
CA MET A 261 -5.78 10.56 3.96
C MET A 261 -4.49 11.18 3.39
N LYS A 262 -3.92 12.13 4.14
CA LYS A 262 -2.69 12.83 3.74
C LYS A 262 -1.44 12.01 4.11
N PRO A 263 -0.36 12.09 3.31
CA PRO A 263 0.91 11.45 3.65
C PRO A 263 1.50 12.02 4.96
N VAL A 264 1.94 11.13 5.84
CA VAL A 264 2.69 11.47 7.05
C VAL A 264 4.17 11.50 6.69
N ALA A 265 4.82 12.65 6.85
CA ALA A 265 6.24 12.79 6.58
C ALA A 265 7.07 11.93 7.56
N HIS A 266 8.07 11.22 7.03
CA HIS A 266 9.01 10.42 7.80
C HIS A 266 10.44 10.83 7.43
N GLU A 267 11.24 11.16 8.45
CA GLU A 267 12.66 11.48 8.27
C GLU A 267 13.46 10.20 7.98
N PRO A 268 14.19 10.10 6.85
CA PRO A 268 14.91 8.86 6.47
C PRO A 268 15.93 8.37 7.51
N SER A 269 16.43 9.25 8.37
CA SER A 269 17.41 8.94 9.42
C SER A 269 16.80 8.27 10.67
N HIS A 270 15.48 8.20 10.78
CA HIS A 270 14.80 7.59 11.92
C HIS A 270 14.51 6.12 11.64
N GLU A 271 14.61 5.28 12.68
CA GLU A 271 14.15 3.90 12.60
C GLU A 271 12.66 3.85 12.29
N VAL A 272 12.29 2.90 11.44
CA VAL A 272 10.90 2.74 11.01
C VAL A 272 10.05 2.31 12.22
N PRO A 273 8.99 3.07 12.57
CA PRO A 273 8.18 2.77 13.74
C PRO A 273 7.46 1.43 13.60
N VAL A 274 7.52 0.61 14.66
CA VAL A 274 6.82 -0.67 14.74
C VAL A 274 5.52 -0.49 15.52
N ASN A 275 4.40 -0.66 14.84
CA ASN A 275 3.07 -0.60 15.43
C ASN A 275 2.71 -1.95 16.07
N GLN A 276 2.66 -1.99 17.40
CA GLN A 276 2.39 -3.19 18.20
C GLN A 276 0.89 -3.47 18.43
N LEU A 277 0.00 -2.78 17.72
CA LEU A 277 -1.44 -2.97 17.86
C LEU A 277 -1.83 -4.42 17.56
N LYS A 278 -2.52 -5.05 18.51
CA LYS A 278 -3.10 -6.38 18.38
C LYS A 278 -4.56 -6.31 17.92
N VAL A 279 -4.89 -7.15 16.95
CA VAL A 279 -6.17 -7.17 16.24
C VAL A 279 -7.16 -8.11 16.91
N LYS A 280 -8.45 -7.72 16.94
CA LYS A 280 -9.57 -8.57 17.35
C LYS A 280 -10.13 -9.32 16.13
N MET A 281 -10.34 -10.62 16.27
CA MET A 281 -10.85 -11.48 15.20
C MET A 281 -12.38 -11.57 15.24
N LYS A 282 -12.99 -11.90 14.09
CA LYS A 282 -14.39 -12.31 14.01
C LYS A 282 -14.61 -13.64 14.75
N PRO A 283 -15.85 -14.01 15.10
CA PRO A 283 -16.14 -15.37 15.53
C PRO A 283 -15.76 -16.39 14.44
N LYS A 284 -15.41 -17.61 14.86
CA LYS A 284 -15.14 -18.73 13.94
C LYS A 284 -16.41 -19.05 13.11
N PRO A 285 -16.29 -19.60 11.88
CA PRO A 285 -15.07 -20.10 11.22
C PRO A 285 -14.24 -19.02 10.51
N TRP A 286 -12.92 -19.21 10.51
CA TRP A 286 -11.95 -18.37 9.80
C TRP A 286 -11.46 -19.03 8.51
N SER A 287 -10.89 -18.23 7.61
CA SER A 287 -10.28 -18.71 6.36
C SER A 287 -9.11 -19.66 6.60
N LYS A 288 -8.30 -19.42 7.65
CA LYS A 288 -7.20 -20.30 8.06
C LYS A 288 -7.18 -20.48 9.58
N ARG A 289 -6.47 -21.52 10.02
CA ARG A 289 -6.24 -21.83 11.44
C ARG A 289 -5.06 -21.01 11.96
N TRP A 290 -5.27 -19.71 12.14
CA TRP A 290 -4.25 -18.74 12.56
C TRP A 290 -3.67 -19.04 13.94
N GLU A 291 -4.39 -19.78 14.79
CA GLU A 291 -3.94 -20.22 16.10
C GLU A 291 -2.75 -21.20 16.08
N ARG A 292 -2.42 -21.76 14.91
CA ARG A 292 -1.36 -22.76 14.81
C ARG A 292 0.05 -22.14 14.89
N PRO A 293 0.97 -22.72 15.67
CA PRO A 293 2.35 -22.21 15.80
C PRO A 293 3.11 -22.06 14.48
N LYS A 294 2.77 -22.86 13.45
CA LYS A 294 3.35 -22.76 12.10
C LYS A 294 3.29 -21.35 11.50
N PHE A 295 2.25 -20.56 11.82
CA PHE A 295 2.12 -19.21 11.29
C PHE A 295 2.91 -18.16 12.10
N ASN A 296 3.27 -18.46 13.35
CA ASN A 296 4.03 -17.58 14.25
C ASN A 296 3.46 -16.15 14.35
N ILE A 297 2.13 -16.01 14.44
CA ILE A 297 1.44 -14.71 14.48
C ILE A 297 1.41 -14.17 15.91
N LYS A 298 1.93 -12.94 16.10
CA LYS A 298 1.98 -12.21 17.37
C LYS A 298 0.95 -11.07 17.43
N GLY A 299 0.41 -10.65 16.29
CA GLY A 299 -0.52 -9.53 16.15
C GLY A 299 -2.00 -9.83 16.43
N ILE A 300 -2.37 -11.05 16.84
CA ILE A 300 -3.77 -11.43 17.15
C ILE A 300 -3.99 -11.49 18.66
N ARG A 301 -5.12 -10.96 19.15
CA ARG A 301 -5.58 -11.16 20.53
C ARG A 301 -6.31 -12.48 20.68
N PHE A 302 -5.57 -13.58 20.80
CA PHE A 302 -6.17 -14.91 20.98
C PHE A 302 -6.99 -15.04 22.27
N ASP A 303 -6.61 -14.33 23.32
CA ASP A 303 -7.28 -14.33 24.64
C ASP A 303 -8.78 -13.97 24.57
N LEU A 304 -9.16 -13.13 23.60
CA LEU A 304 -10.56 -12.69 23.43
C LEU A 304 -11.39 -13.62 22.53
N CYS A 305 -10.72 -14.45 21.73
CA CYS A 305 -11.37 -15.21 20.65
C CYS A 305 -11.32 -16.73 20.87
N LEU A 306 -10.38 -17.21 21.69
CA LEU A 306 -10.12 -18.64 21.92
C LEU A 306 -10.08 -18.96 23.41
N THR A 307 -10.55 -20.14 23.75
CA THR A 307 -10.40 -20.72 25.09
C THR A 307 -9.01 -21.33 25.24
N GLU A 308 -8.53 -21.47 26.48
CA GLU A 308 -7.25 -22.10 26.78
C GLU A 308 -7.16 -23.53 26.24
N GLU A 309 -8.25 -24.29 26.27
CA GLU A 309 -8.32 -25.64 25.71
C GLU A 309 -8.00 -25.67 24.22
N LYS A 310 -8.55 -24.73 23.45
CA LYS A 310 -8.29 -24.61 22.01
C LYS A 310 -6.85 -24.18 21.74
N MET A 311 -6.28 -23.33 22.60
CA MET A 311 -4.86 -22.97 22.52
C MET A 311 -3.95 -24.17 22.81
N LYS A 312 -4.27 -24.98 23.84
CA LYS A 312 -3.56 -26.23 24.15
C LYS A 312 -3.65 -27.22 23.00
N GLU A 313 -4.82 -27.34 22.35
CA GLU A 313 -4.99 -28.18 21.17
C GLU A 313 -4.12 -27.69 20.00
N ALA A 314 -4.10 -26.38 19.73
CA ALA A 314 -3.27 -25.81 18.68
C ALA A 314 -1.77 -26.04 18.93
N GLN A 315 -1.34 -25.96 20.20
CA GLN A 315 0.04 -26.19 20.62
C GLN A 315 0.53 -27.61 20.36
N LYS A 316 -0.36 -28.60 20.23
CA LYS A 316 0.00 -29.98 19.84
C LYS A 316 0.67 -30.05 18.45
N TRP A 317 0.42 -29.07 17.59
CA TRP A 317 1.08 -28.96 16.28
C TRP A 317 2.36 -28.12 16.30
N SER A 318 2.86 -27.74 17.48
CA SER A 318 4.15 -27.05 17.60
C SER A 318 5.28 -27.96 17.12
N GLN A 319 6.29 -27.35 16.52
CA GLN A 319 7.50 -28.04 16.03
C GLN A 319 8.72 -27.28 16.57
N PRO A 320 9.07 -27.43 17.86
CA PRO A 320 10.14 -26.64 18.49
C PRO A 320 11.50 -26.83 17.83
N TRP A 321 11.76 -28.01 17.28
CA TRP A 321 13.01 -28.32 16.57
C TRP A 321 13.23 -27.46 15.31
N LEU A 322 12.18 -26.85 14.75
CA LEU A 322 12.30 -26.04 13.54
C LEU A 322 13.07 -24.73 13.76
N GLU A 323 13.00 -24.17 14.97
CA GLU A 323 13.75 -22.97 15.34
C GLU A 323 15.26 -23.23 15.40
N PHE A 324 15.64 -24.43 15.83
CA PHE A 324 17.03 -24.86 15.96
C PHE A 324 17.59 -25.55 14.71
N ASP A 325 16.81 -25.65 13.63
CA ASP A 325 17.25 -26.22 12.36
C ASP A 325 18.15 -25.23 11.60
N MET A 326 19.44 -25.23 11.98
CA MET A 326 20.45 -24.38 11.36
C MET A 326 20.64 -24.66 9.86
N MET A 327 20.36 -25.89 9.39
CA MET A 327 20.55 -26.25 7.96
C MET A 327 19.49 -25.60 7.05
N ARG A 328 18.32 -25.30 7.62
CA ARG A 328 17.23 -24.60 6.92
C ARG A 328 17.47 -23.10 6.81
N THR A 329 18.26 -22.51 7.71
CA THR A 329 18.60 -21.08 7.66
C THR A 329 19.23 -20.73 6.31
N TYR A 330 18.92 -19.54 5.81
CA TYR A 330 19.43 -19.04 4.54
C TYR A 330 20.25 -17.79 4.82
N ASP A 331 21.58 -17.95 4.90
CA ASP A 331 22.51 -16.84 5.07
C ASP A 331 22.66 -16.07 3.75
N THR A 332 22.18 -14.84 3.75
CA THR A 332 22.17 -13.94 2.60
C THR A 332 23.26 -12.87 2.67
N SER A 333 24.05 -12.80 3.75
CA SER A 333 25.01 -11.72 4.02
C SER A 333 25.96 -11.44 2.84
N LYS A 334 26.61 -12.48 2.30
CA LYS A 334 27.52 -12.38 1.15
C LYS A 334 26.80 -11.98 -0.14
N ILE A 335 25.58 -12.47 -0.32
CA ILE A 335 24.75 -12.20 -1.50
C ILE A 335 24.29 -10.74 -1.48
N GLU A 336 23.87 -10.25 -0.32
CA GLU A 336 23.47 -8.85 -0.11
C GLU A 336 24.63 -7.90 -0.36
N ALA A 337 25.84 -8.21 0.14
CA ALA A 337 27.03 -7.41 -0.13
C ALA A 337 27.32 -7.29 -1.63
N ALA A 338 27.32 -8.41 -2.36
CA ALA A 338 27.52 -8.40 -3.82
C ALA A 338 26.42 -7.62 -4.57
N ILE A 339 25.16 -7.72 -4.12
CA ILE A 339 24.05 -6.93 -4.68
C ILE A 339 24.27 -5.43 -4.45
N TRP A 340 24.75 -5.04 -3.27
CA TRP A 340 25.04 -3.63 -2.97
C TRP A 340 26.11 -3.07 -3.89
N ASP A 341 27.19 -3.81 -4.11
CA ASP A 341 28.26 -3.40 -5.04
C ASP A 341 27.71 -3.19 -6.47
N GLU A 342 26.84 -4.09 -6.95
CA GLU A 342 26.17 -3.97 -8.25
C GLU A 342 25.25 -2.75 -8.33
N ILE A 343 24.46 -2.49 -7.28
CA ILE A 343 23.55 -1.33 -7.20
C ILE A 343 24.36 -0.02 -7.19
N GLU A 344 25.45 0.03 -6.42
CA GLU A 344 26.32 1.19 -6.34
C GLU A 344 27.04 1.46 -7.67
N ALA A 345 27.51 0.41 -8.35
CA ALA A 345 28.09 0.52 -9.69
C ALA A 345 27.09 1.10 -10.70
N SER A 346 25.84 0.60 -10.71
CA SER A 346 24.78 1.05 -11.61
C SER A 346 24.30 2.50 -11.35
N LYS A 347 24.48 3.01 -10.13
CA LYS A 347 24.21 4.40 -9.75
C LYS A 347 25.32 5.36 -10.15
N LYS A 348 26.57 4.89 -10.19
CA LYS A 348 27.76 5.68 -10.55
C LYS A 348 27.90 5.84 -12.07
N SER A 349 27.50 4.82 -12.83
CA SER A 349 27.39 4.83 -14.29
C SER A 349 26.11 5.51 -14.76
#